data_AF-A0A6A0GZL8-F1
#
_entry.id   AF-A0A6A0GZL8-F1
#
_cell.length_a   1.000
_cell.length_b   1.000
_cell.length_c   1.000
_cell.angle_alpha   90.00
_cell.angle_beta   90.00
_cell.angle_gamma   90.00
#
_symmetry.space_group_name_H-M   'P 1'
#
loop_
_entity.id
_entity.type
_entity.pdbx_description
1 polymer ?
#
loop_
_entity_poly.entity_id
_entity_poly.type
_entity_poly.pdbx_seq_one_letter_code
_entity_poly.pdbx_strand_id
1 'polypeptide(L)'
;MFSPFVSEDYQTYVTRKRQLDVFGNHVEIAAMSEMYNRVIEVYCYSTEPINIFQSSVGSDNPCIRLSYHSGTHYNSLIDPLNPSCGVGLGLPNLVPGLADKTLMKEATRQSENLHLEQAMLEDKLRATDYEATADAIEEQVASESYLDYLRDLDKRNKAQ
;
A
#
# COMPACT_ATOMS: atom_id res chain seq x y z
N MET A 1 -2.23 -27.46 -31.02
CA MET A 1 -3.48 -28.14 -31.45
C MET A 1 -3.69 -29.33 -30.53
N PHE A 2 -4.76 -29.36 -29.74
CA PHE A 2 -4.95 -30.36 -28.66
C PHE A 2 -5.54 -31.71 -29.11
N SER A 3 -5.93 -31.83 -30.39
CA SER A 3 -6.56 -33.03 -30.96
C SER A 3 -5.82 -34.35 -30.66
N PRO A 4 -4.47 -34.44 -30.74
CA PRO A 4 -3.74 -35.68 -30.44
C PRO A 4 -3.82 -36.15 -28.97
N PHE A 5 -4.23 -35.26 -28.06
CA PHE A 5 -4.35 -35.56 -26.63
C PHE A 5 -5.78 -35.99 -26.24
N VAL A 6 -6.68 -36.08 -27.22
CA VAL A 6 -8.08 -36.45 -27.03
C VAL A 6 -8.33 -37.79 -27.72
N SER A 7 -8.89 -38.75 -26.99
CA SER A 7 -9.12 -40.12 -27.48
C SER A 7 -10.41 -40.29 -28.29
N GLU A 8 -11.29 -39.27 -28.29
CA GLU A 8 -12.55 -39.25 -29.02
C GLU A 8 -12.53 -38.17 -30.13
N ASP A 9 -13.61 -38.06 -30.90
CA ASP A 9 -13.76 -36.96 -31.86
C ASP A 9 -13.66 -35.59 -31.16
N TYR A 10 -12.81 -34.72 -31.69
CA TYR A 10 -12.48 -33.46 -31.03
C TYR A 10 -13.69 -32.54 -30.86
N GLN A 11 -14.59 -32.49 -31.85
CA GLN A 11 -15.77 -31.64 -31.76
C GLN A 11 -16.77 -32.17 -30.72
N THR A 12 -16.89 -33.48 -30.63
CA THR A 12 -17.69 -34.17 -29.60
C THR A 12 -17.12 -33.91 -28.20
N TYR A 13 -15.81 -34.05 -28.03
CA TYR A 13 -15.09 -33.75 -26.79
C TYR A 13 -15.37 -32.32 -26.30
N VAL A 14 -15.19 -31.32 -27.19
CA VAL A 14 -15.42 -29.91 -26.86
C VAL A 14 -16.88 -29.65 -26.51
N THR A 15 -17.82 -30.25 -27.25
CA THR A 15 -19.26 -30.10 -26.98
C THR A 15 -19.64 -30.65 -25.59
N ARG A 16 -19.05 -31.79 -25.21
CA ARG A 16 -19.22 -32.40 -23.89
C ARG A 16 -18.61 -31.53 -22.79
N LYS A 17 -17.37 -31.07 -22.97
CA LYS A 17 -16.64 -30.23 -21.99
C LYS A 17 -17.24 -28.84 -21.76
N ARG A 18 -18.16 -28.38 -22.63
CA ARG A 18 -18.93 -27.14 -22.43
C ARG A 18 -20.06 -27.27 -21.41
N GLN A 19 -20.45 -28.48 -21.03
CA GLN A 19 -21.51 -28.72 -20.04
C GLN A 19 -20.98 -28.48 -18.62
N LEU A 20 -21.82 -27.91 -17.74
CA LEU A 20 -21.41 -27.50 -16.38
C LEU A 20 -20.98 -28.65 -15.48
N ASP A 21 -21.58 -29.83 -15.65
CA ASP A 21 -21.34 -30.99 -14.77
C ASP A 21 -20.20 -31.91 -15.25
N VAL A 22 -19.38 -31.44 -16.19
CA VAL A 22 -18.28 -32.22 -16.75
C VAL A 22 -16.95 -31.77 -16.16
N PHE A 23 -16.28 -32.68 -15.46
CA PHE A 23 -14.98 -32.41 -14.85
C PHE A 23 -13.89 -32.08 -15.89
N GLY A 24 -13.07 -31.08 -15.57
CA GLY A 24 -11.83 -30.78 -16.27
C GLY A 24 -10.73 -31.81 -15.96
N ASN A 25 -9.77 -31.93 -16.87
CA ASN A 25 -8.60 -32.80 -16.74
C ASN A 25 -7.34 -32.06 -17.24
N HIS A 26 -6.21 -32.76 -17.36
CA HIS A 26 -4.92 -32.23 -17.81
C HIS A 26 -4.97 -31.45 -19.13
N VAL A 27 -5.82 -31.82 -20.10
CA VAL A 27 -5.99 -31.09 -21.37
C VAL A 27 -6.55 -29.69 -21.13
N GLU A 28 -7.56 -29.55 -20.27
CA GLU A 28 -8.12 -28.25 -19.91
C GLU A 28 -7.10 -27.39 -19.15
N ILE A 29 -6.35 -28.00 -18.23
CA ILE A 29 -5.32 -27.28 -17.46
C ILE A 29 -4.22 -26.76 -18.40
N ALA A 30 -3.75 -27.58 -19.35
CA ALA A 30 -2.78 -27.17 -20.36
C ALA A 30 -3.33 -26.03 -21.24
N ALA A 31 -4.56 -26.15 -21.71
CA ALA A 31 -5.21 -25.10 -22.51
C ALA A 31 -5.35 -23.78 -21.73
N MET A 32 -5.68 -23.84 -20.43
CA MET A 32 -5.74 -22.65 -19.58
C MET A 32 -4.36 -22.04 -19.34
N SER A 33 -3.31 -22.86 -19.19
CA SER A 33 -1.94 -22.36 -19.04
C SER A 33 -1.49 -21.56 -20.27
N GLU A 34 -1.79 -22.05 -21.48
CA GLU A 34 -1.55 -21.32 -22.73
C GLU A 34 -2.43 -20.06 -22.84
N MET A 35 -3.73 -20.18 -22.56
CA MET A 35 -4.69 -19.07 -22.70
C MET A 35 -4.38 -17.89 -21.76
N TYR A 36 -3.98 -18.18 -20.52
CA TYR A 36 -3.62 -17.15 -19.55
C TYR A 36 -2.16 -16.76 -19.59
N ASN A 37 -1.33 -17.47 -20.37
CA ASN A 37 0.12 -17.34 -20.39
C ASN A 37 0.73 -17.38 -18.98
N ARG A 38 0.31 -18.38 -18.18
CA ARG A 38 0.73 -18.56 -16.79
C ARG A 38 1.08 -20.00 -16.53
N VAL A 39 2.13 -20.21 -15.73
CA VAL A 39 2.51 -21.54 -15.25
C VAL A 39 1.44 -22.04 -14.29
N ILE A 40 0.98 -23.28 -14.46
CA ILE A 40 0.05 -23.95 -13.55
C ILE A 40 0.76 -25.12 -12.88
N GLU A 41 0.82 -25.10 -11.55
CA GLU A 41 1.43 -26.14 -10.72
C GLU A 41 0.33 -26.93 -10.02
N VAL A 42 0.39 -28.26 -10.12
CA VAL A 42 -0.55 -29.16 -9.44
C VAL A 42 0.19 -29.94 -8.37
N TYR A 43 -0.30 -29.86 -7.14
CA TYR A 43 0.28 -30.53 -5.96
C TYR A 43 -0.65 -31.64 -5.46
N CYS A 44 -0.07 -32.71 -4.91
CA CYS A 44 -0.82 -33.83 -4.35
C CYS A 44 -0.11 -34.35 -3.10
N TYR A 45 -0.60 -33.96 -1.92
CA TYR A 45 -0.08 -34.37 -0.60
C TYR A 45 1.46 -34.25 -0.45
N SER A 46 2.08 -33.32 -1.16
CA SER A 46 3.53 -33.09 -1.22
C SER A 46 3.83 -31.61 -1.50
N THR A 47 5.03 -31.16 -1.13
CA THR A 47 5.55 -29.82 -1.44
C THR A 47 6.12 -29.71 -2.85
N GLU A 48 6.34 -30.83 -3.53
CA GLU A 48 6.77 -30.87 -4.92
C GLU A 48 5.54 -31.04 -5.84
N PRO A 49 5.44 -30.26 -6.94
CA PRO A 49 4.32 -30.38 -7.86
C PRO A 49 4.40 -31.71 -8.63
N ILE A 50 3.27 -32.40 -8.75
CA ILE A 50 3.15 -33.61 -9.55
C ILE A 50 3.11 -33.30 -11.05
N ASN A 51 2.63 -32.10 -11.41
CA ASN A 51 2.58 -31.63 -12.79
C ASN A 51 2.84 -30.11 -12.83
N ILE A 52 3.59 -29.68 -13.84
CA ILE A 52 3.84 -28.28 -14.16
C ILE A 52 3.43 -28.08 -15.62
N PHE A 53 2.43 -27.24 -15.84
CA PHE A 53 1.98 -26.83 -17.17
C PHE A 53 2.53 -25.42 -17.44
N GLN A 54 3.27 -25.28 -18.54
CA GLN A 54 3.90 -24.02 -18.91
C GLN A 54 3.59 -23.70 -20.37
N SER A 55 3.25 -22.44 -20.64
CA SER A 55 3.23 -21.88 -21.98
C SER A 55 4.66 -21.77 -22.52
N SER A 56 4.84 -21.88 -23.83
CA SER A 56 6.15 -21.72 -24.50
C SER A 56 6.72 -20.31 -24.37
N VAL A 57 5.91 -19.34 -23.97
CA VAL A 57 6.29 -17.95 -23.75
C VAL A 57 6.53 -17.76 -22.26
N GLY A 58 7.79 -17.46 -21.89
CA GLY A 58 8.14 -17.14 -20.51
C GLY A 58 7.31 -15.95 -20.00
N SER A 59 6.71 -16.10 -18.82
CA SER A 59 5.93 -15.05 -18.17
C SER A 59 6.45 -14.81 -16.77
N ASP A 60 6.58 -13.54 -16.39
CA ASP A 60 6.93 -13.09 -15.03
C ASP A 60 5.72 -13.08 -14.08
N ASN A 61 4.57 -13.56 -14.56
CA ASN A 61 3.35 -13.66 -13.77
C ASN A 61 3.47 -14.77 -12.71
N PRO A 62 2.92 -14.57 -11.50
CA PRO A 62 2.88 -15.63 -10.49
C PRO A 62 2.17 -16.87 -11.04
N CYS A 63 2.66 -18.06 -10.68
CA CYS A 63 2.03 -19.32 -11.07
C CYS A 63 0.62 -19.46 -10.45
N ILE A 64 -0.24 -20.19 -11.14
CA ILE A 64 -1.52 -20.66 -10.60
C ILE A 64 -1.23 -22.00 -9.91
N ARG A 65 -1.60 -22.13 -8.64
CA ARG A 65 -1.36 -23.37 -7.88
C ARG A 65 -2.68 -24.07 -7.57
N LEU A 66 -2.71 -25.38 -7.83
CA LEU A 66 -3.84 -26.26 -7.58
C LEU A 66 -3.41 -27.39 -6.65
N SER A 67 -4.27 -27.77 -5.71
CA SER A 67 -4.13 -29.00 -4.94
C SER A 67 -5.11 -30.04 -5.46
N TYR A 68 -4.62 -31.23 -5.73
CA TYR A 68 -5.40 -32.36 -6.21
C TYR A 68 -5.65 -33.35 -5.06
N HIS A 69 -6.92 -33.62 -4.81
CA HIS A 69 -7.37 -34.43 -3.70
C HIS A 69 -8.17 -35.64 -4.17
N SER A 70 -7.86 -36.80 -3.60
CA SER A 70 -8.62 -38.05 -3.74
C SER A 70 -8.91 -38.50 -5.17
N GLY A 71 -8.14 -38.04 -6.16
CA GLY A 71 -8.34 -38.42 -7.56
C GLY A 71 -9.54 -37.75 -8.24
N THR A 72 -10.17 -36.75 -7.63
CA THR A 72 -11.45 -36.21 -8.13
C THR A 72 -11.61 -34.70 -7.97
N HIS A 73 -10.90 -34.06 -7.05
CA HIS A 73 -11.17 -32.67 -6.69
C HIS A 73 -9.93 -31.79 -6.78
N TYR A 74 -10.10 -30.58 -7.31
CA TYR A 74 -9.07 -29.55 -7.36
C TYR A 74 -9.46 -28.38 -6.46
N ASN A 75 -8.56 -27.99 -5.58
CA ASN A 75 -8.66 -26.80 -4.74
C ASN A 75 -7.65 -25.75 -5.17
N SER A 76 -7.99 -24.47 -4.96
CA SER A 76 -7.03 -23.38 -5.16
C SER A 76 -6.02 -23.35 -4.02
N LEU A 77 -4.72 -23.37 -4.36
CA LEU A 77 -3.66 -23.09 -3.42
C LEU A 77 -3.23 -21.64 -3.57
N ILE A 78 -3.38 -20.87 -2.49
CA ILE A 78 -3.07 -19.45 -2.46
C ILE A 78 -1.77 -19.26 -1.68
N ASP A 79 -0.84 -18.53 -2.30
CA ASP A 79 0.36 -18.05 -1.63
C ASP A 79 0.07 -16.68 -1.02
N PRO A 80 0.09 -16.55 0.32
CA PRO A 80 -0.20 -15.30 1.00
C PRO A 80 0.82 -14.19 0.70
N LEU A 81 2.06 -14.56 0.35
CA LEU A 81 3.15 -13.61 0.13
C LEU A 81 3.23 -13.14 -1.33
N ASN A 82 2.68 -13.93 -2.26
CA ASN A 82 2.62 -13.60 -3.68
C ASN A 82 1.23 -13.95 -4.27
N PRO A 83 0.17 -13.20 -3.92
CA PRO A 83 -1.18 -13.49 -4.36
C PRO A 83 -1.35 -13.24 -5.86
N SER A 84 -1.95 -14.20 -6.56
CA SER A 84 -2.18 -14.10 -8.00
C SER A 84 -3.43 -13.30 -8.42
N CYS A 85 -4.10 -12.61 -7.50
CA CYS A 85 -5.34 -11.90 -7.82
C CYS A 85 -5.06 -10.68 -8.71
N GLY A 86 -5.84 -10.49 -9.77
CA GLY A 86 -5.71 -9.37 -10.71
C GLY A 86 -4.77 -9.62 -11.90
N VAL A 87 -3.94 -10.68 -11.86
CA VAL A 87 -3.05 -11.05 -12.96
C VAL A 87 -3.84 -11.73 -14.09
N GLY A 88 -3.96 -11.07 -15.24
CA GLY A 88 -4.70 -11.55 -16.43
C GLY A 88 -6.04 -10.84 -16.68
N LEU A 89 -6.46 -9.90 -15.83
CA LEU A 89 -7.66 -9.07 -16.03
C LEU A 89 -7.34 -7.68 -16.63
N GLY A 90 -6.18 -7.50 -17.26
CA GLY A 90 -5.78 -6.23 -17.87
C GLY A 90 -5.37 -5.13 -16.88
N LEU A 91 -5.05 -5.48 -15.64
CA LEU A 91 -4.47 -4.57 -14.64
C LEU A 91 -2.98 -4.91 -14.42
N PRO A 92 -2.09 -4.53 -15.35
CA PRO A 92 -0.66 -4.76 -15.19
C PRO A 92 -0.16 -4.05 -13.92
N ASN A 93 0.67 -4.74 -13.14
CA ASN A 93 1.33 -4.23 -11.93
C ASN A 93 0.41 -3.90 -10.73
N LEU A 94 -0.79 -4.47 -10.64
CA LEU A 94 -1.56 -4.39 -9.40
C LEU A 94 -0.82 -5.14 -8.28
N VAL A 95 -0.19 -4.40 -7.38
CA VAL A 95 0.37 -4.92 -6.12
C VAL A 95 -0.72 -4.76 -5.05
N PRO A 96 -1.33 -5.86 -4.57
CA PRO A 96 -2.34 -5.78 -3.52
C PRO A 96 -1.81 -5.03 -2.29
N GLY A 97 -2.60 -4.08 -1.79
CA GLY A 97 -2.23 -3.24 -0.65
C GLY A 97 -1.29 -2.06 -0.96
N LEU A 98 -0.84 -1.85 -2.20
CA LEU A 98 -0.04 -0.66 -2.54
C LEU A 98 -0.86 0.63 -2.42
N ALA A 99 -2.14 0.59 -2.83
CA ALA A 99 -3.07 1.70 -2.64
C ALA A 99 -3.23 2.07 -1.16
N ASP A 100 -3.47 1.08 -0.31
CA ASP A 100 -3.60 1.28 1.15
C ASP A 100 -2.31 1.82 1.77
N LYS A 101 -1.14 1.27 1.39
CA LYS A 101 0.16 1.78 1.83
C LYS A 101 0.40 3.23 1.40
N THR A 102 -0.04 3.58 0.19
CA THR A 102 0.11 4.94 -0.36
C THR A 102 -0.80 5.92 0.39
N LEU A 103 -2.06 5.55 0.59
CA LEU A 103 -3.02 6.32 1.38
C LEU A 103 -2.54 6.53 2.82
N MET A 104 -2.03 5.47 3.47
CA MET A 104 -1.50 5.57 4.83
C MET A 104 -0.28 6.49 4.89
N LYS A 105 0.65 6.37 3.92
CA LYS A 105 1.83 7.25 3.83
C LYS A 105 1.43 8.72 3.63
N GLU A 106 0.44 8.97 2.77
CA GLU A 106 -0.07 10.33 2.55
C GLU A 106 -0.76 10.90 3.78
N ALA A 107 -1.59 10.11 4.46
CA ALA A 107 -2.26 10.51 5.69
C ALA A 107 -1.25 10.85 6.81
N THR A 108 -0.21 10.03 7.00
CA THR A 108 0.85 10.31 7.97
C THR A 108 1.57 11.62 7.64
N ARG A 109 1.95 11.83 6.38
CA ARG A 109 2.61 13.07 5.94
C ARG A 109 1.73 14.30 6.17
N GLN A 110 0.43 14.20 5.89
CA GLN A 110 -0.51 15.31 6.15
C GLN A 110 -0.64 15.58 7.64
N SER A 111 -0.73 14.54 8.47
CA SER A 111 -0.77 14.65 9.93
C SER A 111 0.49 15.33 10.48
N GLU A 112 1.66 14.95 9.97
CA GLU A 112 2.95 15.55 10.37
C GLU A 112 3.00 17.04 10.00
N ASN A 113 2.61 17.38 8.77
CA ASN A 113 2.60 18.77 8.31
C ASN A 113 1.66 19.65 9.13
N LEU A 114 0.44 19.17 9.42
CA LEU A 114 -0.53 19.88 10.24
C LEU A 114 -0.01 20.12 11.66
N HIS A 115 0.60 19.09 12.25
CA HIS A 115 1.16 19.22 13.59
C HIS A 115 2.32 20.22 13.65
N LEU A 116 3.17 20.21 12.62
CA LEU A 116 4.29 21.14 12.50
C LEU A 116 3.81 22.59 12.30
N GLU A 117 2.79 22.80 11.46
CA GLU A 117 2.19 24.12 11.25
C GLU A 117 1.56 24.68 12.53
N GLN A 118 0.86 23.84 13.29
CA GLN A 118 0.27 24.24 14.57
C GLN A 118 1.35 24.62 15.60
N ALA A 119 2.40 23.80 15.75
CA ALA A 119 3.50 24.10 16.66
C ALA A 119 4.23 25.41 16.28
N MET A 120 4.44 25.65 14.98
CA MET A 120 5.02 26.91 14.50
C MET A 120 4.11 28.11 14.78
N LEU A 121 2.80 27.95 14.64
CA LEU A 121 1.85 29.03 14.92
C LEU A 121 1.83 29.38 16.42
N GLU A 122 1.82 28.37 17.28
CA GLU A 122 1.88 28.54 18.74
C GLU A 122 3.18 29.23 19.17
N ASP A 123 4.32 28.85 18.57
CA ASP A 123 5.60 29.48 18.87
C ASP A 123 5.63 30.96 18.46
N LYS A 124 5.06 31.28 17.29
CA LYS A 124 4.93 32.68 16.83
C LYS A 124 4.05 33.51 17.75
N LEU A 125 2.88 33.00 18.14
CA LEU A 125 1.98 33.69 19.07
C LEU A 125 2.68 33.99 20.40
N ARG A 126 3.34 32.98 20.95
CA ARG A 126 4.08 33.11 22.20
C ARG A 126 5.22 34.13 22.10
N ALA A 127 5.98 34.14 21.00
CA ALA A 127 7.04 35.11 20.78
C ALA A 127 6.49 36.55 20.73
N THR A 128 5.37 36.77 20.03
CA THR A 128 4.69 38.08 19.98
C THR A 128 4.18 38.51 21.35
N ASP A 129 3.59 37.61 22.14
CA ASP A 129 3.14 37.93 23.49
C ASP A 129 4.31 38.34 24.39
N TYR A 130 5.44 37.63 24.31
CA TYR A 130 6.65 37.98 25.05
C TYR A 130 7.20 39.35 24.65
N GLU A 131 7.30 39.63 23.35
CA GLU A 131 7.77 40.92 22.83
C GLU A 131 6.90 42.08 23.34
N ALA A 132 5.57 41.95 23.24
CA ALA A 132 4.65 42.97 23.74
C ALA A 132 4.78 43.20 25.26
N THR A 133 4.98 42.13 26.04
CA THR A 133 5.19 42.27 27.50
C THR A 133 6.54 42.90 27.84
N ALA A 134 7.59 42.61 27.05
CA ALA A 134 8.91 43.18 27.24
C ALA A 134 8.92 44.69 26.97
N ASP A 135 8.31 45.12 25.85
CA ASP A 135 8.19 46.53 25.49
C ASP A 135 7.42 47.33 26.54
N ALA A 136 6.31 46.79 27.06
CA ALA A 136 5.51 47.43 28.09
C ALA A 136 6.28 47.59 29.42
N ILE A 137 7.08 46.60 29.80
CA ILE A 137 7.95 46.66 30.98
C ILE A 137 9.06 47.69 30.77
N GLU A 138 9.69 47.70 29.59
CA GLU A 138 10.76 48.65 29.27
C GLU A 138 10.27 50.10 29.31
N GLU A 139 9.09 50.39 28.75
CA GLU A 139 8.48 51.72 28.80
C GLU A 139 8.19 52.15 30.25
N GLN A 140 7.64 51.23 31.06
CA GLN A 140 7.37 51.53 32.47
C GLN A 140 8.66 51.81 33.25
N VAL A 141 9.69 50.97 33.09
CA VAL A 141 11.00 51.13 33.76
C VAL A 141 11.66 52.44 33.33
N ALA A 142 11.61 52.78 32.04
CA ALA A 142 12.17 54.03 31.52
C ALA A 142 11.46 55.26 32.12
N SER A 143 10.13 55.22 32.22
CA SER A 143 9.32 56.30 32.79
C SER A 143 9.60 56.50 34.30
N GLU A 144 9.65 55.41 35.07
CA GLU A 144 9.97 55.45 36.51
C GLU A 144 11.39 55.97 36.75
N SER A 145 12.36 55.47 36.00
CA SER A 145 13.76 55.92 36.05
C SER A 145 13.89 57.42 35.75
N TYR A 146 13.16 57.92 34.76
CA TYR A 146 13.13 59.34 34.42
C TYR A 146 12.57 60.20 35.56
N LEU A 147 11.48 59.78 36.19
CA LEU A 147 10.88 60.50 37.32
C LEU A 147 11.81 60.55 38.54
N ASP A 148 12.51 59.45 38.84
CA ASP A 148 13.46 59.41 39.93
C ASP A 148 14.70 60.28 39.66
N TYR A 149 15.19 60.32 38.41
CA TYR A 149 16.25 61.26 38.01
C TYR A 149 15.84 62.72 38.24
N LEU A 150 14.61 63.09 37.88
CA LEU A 150 14.09 64.44 38.13
C LEU A 150 13.98 64.75 39.63
N ARG A 151 13.50 63.80 40.46
CA ARG A 151 13.46 63.95 41.92
C ARG A 151 14.86 64.18 42.51
N ASP A 152 15.86 63.46 42.00
CA ASP A 152 17.23 63.58 42.47
C ASP A 152 17.87 64.92 42.06
N LEU A 153 17.58 65.42 40.86
CA LEU A 153 17.96 66.78 40.46
C LEU A 153 17.35 67.83 41.41
N ASP A 154 16.07 67.68 41.73
CA ASP A 154 15.35 68.63 42.59
C ASP A 154 15.91 68.63 44.03
N LYS A 155 16.28 67.46 44.55
CA LYS A 155 16.97 67.33 45.85
C LYS A 155 18.37 67.95 45.83
N ARG A 156 19.15 67.76 44.75
CA ARG A 156 20.48 68.36 44.60
C ARG A 156 20.40 69.89 44.54
N ASN A 157 19.42 70.43 43.81
CA ASN A 157 19.21 71.87 43.71
C ASN A 157 18.71 72.51 45.03
N LYS A 158 18.01 71.76 45.89
CA LYS A 158 17.58 72.24 47.22
C LYS A 158 18.65 72.11 48.31
N ALA A 159 19.73 71.36 48.06
CA ALA A 159 20.84 71.15 48.99
C ALA A 159 21.99 72.16 48.82
N GLN A 160 21.82 73.16 47.95
CA GLN A 160 22.77 74.24 47.65
C GLN A 160 22.19 75.59 48.11
#